data_AF-A0A7L2X7P9-F1
#
_entry.id   AF-A0A7L2X7P9-F1
#
_cell.length_a   1.000
_cell.length_b   1.000
_cell.length_c   1.000
_cell.angle_alpha   90.00
_cell.angle_beta   90.00
_cell.angle_gamma   90.00
#
_symmetry.space_group_name_H-M   'P 1'
#
loop_
_entity.id
_entity.type
_entity.pdbx_description
1 polymer ?
#
loop_
_entity_poly.entity_id
_entity_poly.type
_entity_poly.pdbx_seq_one_letter_code
_entity_poly.pdbx_strand_id
1 'polypeptide(L)' 'SHLAGKRHRRLRELRAERRAQELRSLFVSGFPRGTEPAQLRQHFRAFGDVATVVMDKDKGAFAIVELRDPAGRQRALAQP' A
#
# COMPACT_ATOMS: atom_id res chain seq x y z
N SER A 1 -35.21 -5.35 1.00
CA SER A 1 -33.83 -4.89 0.69
C SER A 1 -33.30 -3.94 1.77
N HIS A 2 -32.49 -4.41 2.72
CA HIS A 2 -32.06 -3.59 3.87
C HIS A 2 -30.77 -2.78 3.58
N LEU A 3 -30.91 -1.70 2.83
CA LEU A 3 -29.82 -0.76 2.50
C LEU A 3 -29.42 0.18 3.67
N ALA A 4 -30.16 0.17 4.78
CA ALA A 4 -30.00 1.10 5.91
C ALA A 4 -29.55 0.45 7.24
N GLY A 5 -29.16 -0.83 7.24
CA GLY A 5 -28.69 -1.50 8.46
C GLY A 5 -27.27 -1.06 8.86
N LYS A 6 -26.97 -0.96 10.17
CA LYS A 6 -25.61 -0.62 10.69
C LYS A 6 -24.52 -1.52 10.10
N ARG A 7 -24.79 -2.83 9.95
CA ARG A 7 -23.90 -3.80 9.30
C ARG A 7 -23.61 -3.47 7.83
N HIS A 8 -24.64 -3.04 7.08
CA HIS A 8 -24.49 -2.67 5.68
C HIS A 8 -23.61 -1.43 5.52
N ARG A 9 -23.83 -0.38 6.33
CA ARG A 9 -22.99 0.82 6.32
C ARG A 9 -21.53 0.50 6.62
N ARG A 10 -21.26 -0.25 7.71
CA ARG A 10 -19.91 -0.69 8.08
C ARG A 10 -19.21 -1.45 6.95
N LEU A 11 -19.92 -2.36 6.28
CA LEU A 11 -19.35 -3.11 5.15
C LEU A 11 -19.04 -2.21 3.94
N ARG A 12 -19.82 -1.15 3.70
CA ARG A 12 -19.53 -0.18 2.63
C ARG A 12 -18.33 0.70 2.96
N GLU A 13 -18.21 1.17 4.20
CA GLU A 13 -17.07 1.94 4.69
C GLU A 13 -15.78 1.15 4.56
N LEU A 14 -15.75 -0.09 5.07
CA LEU A 14 -14.58 -0.98 4.95
C LEU A 14 -14.16 -1.24 3.49
N ARG A 15 -15.12 -1.32 2.58
CA ARG A 15 -14.83 -1.48 1.14
C ARG A 15 -14.31 -0.19 0.51
N ALA A 16 -14.83 0.96 0.92
CA ALA A 16 -14.34 2.26 0.45
C ALA A 16 -12.90 2.50 0.92
N GLU A 17 -12.60 2.18 2.19
CA GLU A 17 -11.26 2.25 2.75
C GLU A 17 -10.28 1.36 1.99
N ARG A 18 -10.62 0.08 1.75
CA ARG A 18 -9.75 -0.84 0.98
C ARG A 18 -9.45 -0.32 -0.42
N ARG A 19 -10.46 0.20 -1.13
CA ARG A 19 -10.23 0.81 -2.46
C ARG A 19 -9.32 2.03 -2.37
N ALA A 20 -9.49 2.87 -1.36
CA ALA A 20 -8.59 4.01 -1.16
C ALA A 20 -7.15 3.58 -0.87
N GLN A 21 -6.95 2.49 -0.11
CA GLN A 21 -5.63 1.90 0.15
C GLN A 21 -5.00 1.34 -1.13
N GLU A 22 -5.77 0.63 -1.97
CA GLU A 22 -5.29 0.11 -3.27
C GLU A 22 -4.81 1.25 -4.19
N LEU A 23 -5.52 2.38 -4.20
CA LEU A 23 -5.14 3.54 -5.02
C LEU A 23 -3.80 4.18 -4.62
N ARG A 24 -3.35 3.98 -3.39
CA ARG A 24 -2.10 4.54 -2.85
C ARG A 24 -1.05 3.49 -2.50
N SER A 25 -1.27 2.22 -2.86
CA SER A 25 -0.33 1.12 -2.60
C SER A 25 0.44 0.69 -3.84
N LEU A 26 1.67 0.25 -3.61
CA LEU A 26 2.61 -0.28 -4.59
C LEU A 26 2.90 -1.73 -4.25
N PHE A 27 2.87 -2.59 -5.26
CA PHE A 27 3.47 -3.92 -5.19
C PHE A 27 4.93 -3.81 -5.61
N VAL A 28 5.83 -4.24 -4.74
CA VAL A 28 7.28 -4.14 -4.94
C VAL A 28 7.87 -5.54 -4.88
N SER A 29 8.65 -5.91 -5.89
CA SER A 29 9.36 -7.19 -5.96
C SER A 29 10.73 -7.00 -6.62
N GLY A 30 11.57 -8.02 -6.61
CA GLY A 30 12.89 -7.99 -7.26
C GLY A 30 13.98 -7.24 -6.48
N PHE A 31 13.71 -6.85 -5.23
CA PHE A 31 14.73 -6.30 -4.34
C PHE A 31 15.65 -7.41 -3.77
N PRO A 32 16.89 -7.08 -3.35
CA PRO A 32 17.83 -8.06 -2.82
C PRO A 32 17.29 -8.85 -1.62
N ARG A 33 17.68 -10.11 -1.48
CA ARG A 33 17.39 -10.89 -0.27
C ARG A 33 18.02 -10.21 0.95
N GLY A 34 17.31 -10.22 2.08
CA GLY A 34 17.73 -9.53 3.30
C GLY A 34 17.46 -8.02 3.27
N THR A 35 16.72 -7.51 2.27
CA THR A 35 16.22 -6.13 2.32
C THR A 35 15.27 -5.98 3.49
N GLU A 36 15.53 -5.01 4.35
CA GLU A 36 14.70 -4.70 5.51
C GLU A 36 13.54 -3.75 5.15
N PRO A 37 12.38 -3.82 5.84
CA PRO A 37 11.26 -2.90 5.60
C PRO A 37 11.66 -1.43 5.70
N ALA A 38 12.64 -1.11 6.56
CA ALA A 38 13.16 0.24 6.73
C ALA A 38 13.86 0.78 5.46
N GLN A 39 14.55 -0.08 4.71
CA GLN A 39 15.21 0.29 3.47
C GLN A 39 14.19 0.61 2.37
N LEU A 40 13.14 -0.21 2.23
CA LEU A 40 12.03 0.09 1.33
C LEU A 40 11.35 1.40 1.71
N ARG A 41 11.06 1.60 3.00
CA ARG A 41 10.48 2.85 3.50
C ARG A 41 11.37 4.05 3.16
N GLN A 42 12.69 3.94 3.33
CA GLN A 42 13.62 5.01 3.00
C GLN A 42 13.64 5.31 1.49
N HIS A 43 13.66 4.28 0.65
CA HIS A 43 13.65 4.44 -0.80
C HIS A 43 12.37 5.13 -1.28
N PHE A 44 11.20 4.65 -0.84
CA PHE A 44 9.91 5.19 -1.31
C PHE A 44 9.54 6.56 -0.73
N ARG A 45 10.26 7.06 0.30
CA ARG A 45 10.11 8.44 0.79
C ARG A 45 10.37 9.48 -0.30
N ALA A 46 11.18 9.18 -1.30
CA ALA A 46 11.41 10.06 -2.44
C ALA A 46 10.12 10.37 -3.22
N PHE A 47 9.13 9.47 -3.17
CA PHE A 47 7.86 9.62 -3.88
C PHE A 47 6.74 10.13 -2.97
N GLY A 48 6.95 10.24 -1.65
CA GLY A 48 6.00 10.78 -0.68
C GLY A 48 6.04 10.06 0.65
N ASP A 49 5.21 10.50 1.60
CA ASP A 49 5.15 9.89 2.92
C ASP A 49 4.66 8.44 2.84
N VAL A 50 5.50 7.53 3.31
CA VAL A 50 5.14 6.11 3.44
C VAL A 50 4.26 5.94 4.67
N ALA A 51 3.03 5.45 4.48
CA ALA A 51 2.13 5.10 5.56
C ALA A 51 2.57 3.76 6.17
N THR A 52 2.71 2.73 5.33
CA THR A 52 2.90 1.34 5.77
C THR A 52 3.82 0.59 4.81
N VAL A 53 4.62 -0.34 5.34
CA VAL A 53 5.36 -1.33 4.54
C VAL A 53 5.03 -2.69 5.12
N VAL A 54 4.50 -3.58 4.28
CA VAL A 54 4.20 -4.97 4.65
C VAL A 54 5.01 -5.87 3.73
N MET A 55 5.87 -6.69 4.31
CA MET A 55 6.69 -7.64 3.56
C MET A 55 6.11 -9.05 3.62
N ASP A 56 6.33 -9.81 2.56
CA ASP A 56 6.11 -11.25 2.56
C ASP A 56 6.91 -11.91 3.70
N LYS A 57 6.22 -12.70 4.53
CA LYS A 57 6.76 -13.24 5.79
C LYS A 57 7.81 -14.33 5.58
N ASP A 58 7.78 -15.02 4.45
CA ASP A 58 8.56 -16.24 4.28
C ASP A 58 9.87 -16.00 3.53
N LYS A 59 9.84 -15.22 2.44
CA LYS A 59 10.98 -15.12 1.54
C LYS A 59 11.42 -13.71 1.24
N GLY A 60 10.69 -12.70 1.73
CA GLY A 60 10.87 -11.32 1.28
C GLY A 60 10.74 -11.22 -0.24
N ALA A 61 9.90 -12.06 -0.86
CA ALA A 61 9.79 -12.12 -2.32
C ALA A 61 9.12 -10.87 -2.88
N PHE A 62 8.24 -10.26 -2.09
CA PHE A 62 7.56 -9.02 -2.42
C PHE A 62 7.23 -8.23 -1.15
N ALA A 63 6.85 -6.97 -1.35
CA ALA A 63 6.35 -6.08 -0.33
C ALA A 63 5.20 -5.24 -0.90
N ILE A 64 4.26 -4.87 -0.02
CA ILE A 64 3.28 -3.82 -0.29
C ILE A 64 3.76 -2.56 0.42
N VAL A 65 3.99 -1.51 -0.36
CA VAL A 65 4.34 -0.18 0.15
C VAL A 65 3.14 0.73 -0.04
N GLU A 66 2.57 1.20 1.06
CA GLU A 66 1.43 2.10 1.05
C GLU A 66 1.92 3.53 1.28
N LEU A 67 1.60 4.43 0.35
CA LEU A 67 1.86 5.86 0.46
C LEU A 67 0.65 6.57 1.08
N ARG A 68 0.87 7.74 1.66
CA ARG A 68 -0.22 8.58 2.18
C ARG A 68 -1.06 9.21 1.06
N ASP A 69 -0.44 9.47 -0.09
CA ASP A 69 -1.05 10.16 -1.23
C ASP A 69 -0.99 9.30 -2.51
N PRO A 70 -2.14 9.06 -3.19
CA PRO A 70 -2.17 8.43 -4.52
C PRO A 70 -1.23 9.07 -5.56
N ALA A 71 -0.98 10.38 -5.50
CA ALA A 71 -0.04 11.03 -6.42
C ALA A 71 1.39 10.50 -6.25
N GLY A 72 1.77 10.10 -5.03
CA GLY A 72 3.07 9.48 -4.78
C GLY A 72 3.20 8.11 -5.46
N ARG A 73 2.11 7.33 -5.52
CA ARG A 73 2.10 6.06 -6.25
C ARG A 73 2.39 6.28 -7.73
N GLN A 74 1.76 7.30 -8.34
CA GLN A 74 1.97 7.62 -9.76
C GLN A 74 3.41 8.03 -10.03
N ARG A 75 4.01 8.87 -9.17
CA ARG A 75 5.43 9.24 -9.28
C ARG A 75 6.35 8.04 -9.20
N ALA A 76 6.10 7.12 -8.25
CA ALA A 76 6.90 5.91 -8.10
C ALA A 76 6.82 4.98 -9.33
N LEU A 77 5.63 4.84 -9.94
CA LEU A 77 5.43 4.02 -11.13
C LEU A 77 6.00 4.64 -12.42
N ALA A 78 6.15 5.96 -12.45
CA ALA A 78 6.74 6.69 -13.58
C ALA A 78 8.27 6.72 -13.54
N GLN A 79 8.89 6.22 -12.47
CA GLN A 79 10.35 6.13 -12.35
C GLN A 79 10.86 5.02 -13.30
N PRO A 80 11.82 5.33 -14.20
CA PRO A 80 12.42 4.34 -15.11
C PRO A 80 13.29 3.31 -14.39
#